data_AF-A0A399ENS7-F1
#
_entry.id   AF-A0A399ENS7-F1
#
_cell.length_a   1.000
_cell.length_b   1.000
_cell.length_c   1.000
_cell.angle_alpha   90.00
_cell.angle_beta   90.00
_cell.angle_gamma   90.00
#
_symmetry.space_group_name_H-M   'P 1'
#
loop_
_entity.id
_entity.type
_entity.pdbx_description
1 polymer ?
#
loop_
_entity_poly.entity_id
_entity_poly.type
_entity_poly.pdbx_seq_one_letter_code
_entity_poly.pdbx_strand_id
1 'polypeptide(L)'
;MRLDIPLPSTLTLMAVWAAVEQAARELGLTVTLRTTSAQYPGSTHWHFKQGRTRGIVEATYWPQQHRLWLSIKPRALSEHTLELAERLRAEIERNLLPKA
;
A
#
# COMPACT_ATOMS: atom_id res chain seq x y z
N MET A 1 -1.27 3.29 -13.07
CA MET A 1 -2.52 3.69 -12.39
C MET A 1 -2.20 3.99 -10.93
N ARG A 2 -2.88 4.98 -10.33
CA ARG A 2 -2.68 5.40 -8.93
C ARG A 2 -4.04 5.40 -8.22
N LEU A 3 -4.07 4.90 -7.00
CA LEU A 3 -5.23 4.94 -6.10
C LEU A 3 -4.83 5.60 -4.79
N ASP A 4 -5.38 6.77 -4.51
CA ASP A 4 -5.16 7.45 -3.23
C ASP A 4 -6.01 6.80 -2.12
N ILE A 5 -5.41 6.70 -0.93
CA ILE A 5 -6.04 6.16 0.28
C ILE A 5 -6.17 7.32 1.28
N PRO A 6 -7.40 7.67 1.71
CA PRO A 6 -7.60 8.72 2.69
C PRO A 6 -6.99 8.30 4.03
N LEU A 7 -6.26 9.23 4.67
CA LEU A 7 -5.67 9.02 5.99
C LEU A 7 -6.39 9.87 7.03
N PRO A 8 -6.80 9.29 8.16
CA PRO A 8 -7.17 10.05 9.35
C PRO A 8 -6.01 10.97 9.80
N SER A 9 -6.36 12.15 10.32
CA SER A 9 -5.40 13.21 10.69
C SER A 9 -4.50 12.87 11.88
N THR A 10 -4.85 11.87 12.68
CA THR A 10 -4.18 11.53 13.95
C THR A 10 -3.36 10.25 13.90
N LEU A 11 -3.06 9.72 12.71
CA LEU A 11 -2.30 8.48 12.58
C LEU A 11 -0.80 8.66 12.78
N THR A 12 -0.22 7.73 13.53
CA THR A 12 1.24 7.60 13.65
C THR A 12 1.81 6.85 12.45
N LEU A 13 3.11 7.04 12.19
CA LEU A 13 3.86 6.27 11.18
C LEU A 13 3.68 4.76 11.37
N MET A 14 3.76 4.28 12.62
CA MET A 14 3.61 2.87 12.96
C MET A 14 2.20 2.34 12.66
N ALA A 15 1.16 3.13 12.90
CA ALA A 15 -0.21 2.73 12.58
C ALA A 15 -0.40 2.55 11.06
N VAL A 16 0.13 3.47 10.25
CA VAL A 16 0.05 3.37 8.78
C VAL A 16 0.83 2.15 8.28
N TRP A 17 2.05 1.92 8.79
CA TRP A 17 2.84 0.74 8.42
C TRP A 17 2.13 -0.56 8.78
N ALA A 18 1.61 -0.66 10.01
CA ALA A 18 0.90 -1.84 10.47
C ALA A 18 -0.34 -2.11 9.60
N ALA A 19 -1.12 -1.07 9.25
CA ALA A 19 -2.30 -1.23 8.41
C ALA A 19 -1.95 -1.74 7.00
N VAL A 20 -0.89 -1.20 6.38
CA VAL A 20 -0.42 -1.63 5.05
C VAL A 20 0.07 -3.07 5.06
N GLU A 21 0.89 -3.44 6.04
CA GLU A 21 1.49 -4.79 6.10
C GLU A 21 0.46 -5.85 6.54
N GLN A 22 -0.49 -5.49 7.42
CA GLN A 22 -1.60 -6.34 7.79
C GLN A 22 -2.54 -6.58 6.62
N ALA A 23 -2.91 -5.54 5.86
CA ALA A 23 -3.75 -5.68 4.67
C ALA A 23 -3.09 -6.57 3.61
N ALA A 24 -1.77 -6.41 3.40
CA ALA A 24 -1.01 -7.29 2.52
C ALA A 24 -1.10 -8.76 2.98
N ARG A 25 -0.92 -9.02 4.28
CA ARG A 25 -1.02 -10.37 4.85
C ARG A 25 -2.42 -10.97 4.70
N GLU A 26 -3.47 -10.19 4.93
CA GLU A 26 -4.87 -10.62 4.79
C GLU A 26 -5.21 -11.05 3.36
N LEU A 27 -4.58 -10.43 2.37
CA LEU A 27 -4.76 -10.77 0.96
C LEU A 27 -3.75 -11.82 0.44
N GLY A 28 -2.96 -12.43 1.33
CA GLY A 28 -1.95 -13.42 0.94
C GLY A 28 -0.80 -12.82 0.12
N LEU A 29 -0.57 -11.51 0.22
CA LEU A 29 0.55 -10.82 -0.41
C LEU A 29 1.79 -10.87 0.47
N THR A 30 2.95 -10.94 -0.18
CA THR A 30 4.25 -10.84 0.49
C THR A 30 4.86 -9.47 0.22
N VAL A 31 5.31 -8.81 1.28
CA VAL A 31 6.17 -7.62 1.17
C VAL A 31 7.57 -8.07 0.79
N THR A 32 7.97 -7.77 -0.45
CA THR A 32 9.30 -8.15 -0.97
C THR A 32 10.35 -7.07 -0.79
N LEU A 33 9.90 -5.82 -0.65
CA LEU A 33 10.74 -4.66 -0.43
C LEU A 33 9.96 -3.65 0.38
N ARG A 34 10.62 -3.08 1.39
CA ARG A 34 10.22 -1.85 2.06
C ARG A 34 11.43 -0.92 2.04
N THR A 35 11.30 0.21 1.36
CA THR A 35 12.40 1.16 1.13
C THR A 35 11.86 2.59 1.16
N THR A 36 12.73 3.58 0.97
CA THR A 36 12.33 4.95 0.67
C THR A 36 12.39 5.19 -0.83
N SER A 37 11.36 5.82 -1.39
CA SER A 37 11.37 6.20 -2.80
C SER A 37 12.31 7.37 -3.03
N ALA A 38 13.20 7.27 -4.02
CA ALA A 38 14.06 8.38 -4.44
C ALA A 38 13.25 9.59 -4.95
N GLN A 39 12.07 9.35 -5.54
CA GLN A 39 11.18 10.41 -6.01
C GLN A 39 10.44 11.12 -4.87
N TYR A 40 10.29 10.45 -3.72
CA TYR A 40 9.57 10.96 -2.56
C TYR A 40 10.43 10.77 -1.30
N PRO A 41 11.42 11.65 -1.08
CA PRO A 41 12.31 11.55 0.08
C PRO A 41 11.53 11.49 1.40
N GLY A 42 11.93 10.59 2.30
CA GLY A 42 11.26 10.37 3.58
C GLY A 42 9.94 9.57 3.49
N SER A 43 9.56 9.09 2.30
CA SER A 43 8.46 8.14 2.15
C SER A 43 8.84 6.73 2.59
N THR A 44 7.83 5.92 2.88
CA THR A 44 7.92 4.47 2.91
C THR A 44 7.26 3.91 1.66
N HIS A 45 7.96 3.02 0.95
CA HIS A 45 7.54 2.44 -0.31
C HIS A 45 7.60 0.92 -0.22
N TRP A 46 6.50 0.24 -0.55
CA TRP A 46 6.38 -1.21 -0.50
C TRP A 46 6.20 -1.80 -1.90
N HIS A 47 6.87 -2.92 -2.15
CA HIS A 47 6.57 -3.77 -3.30
C HIS A 47 5.88 -5.06 -2.84
N PHE A 48 4.68 -5.31 -3.35
CA PHE A 48 3.92 -6.53 -3.05
C PHE A 48 4.07 -7.59 -4.14
N LYS A 49 4.01 -8.84 -3.71
CA LYS A 49 4.07 -10.03 -4.54
C LYS A 49 2.91 -10.97 -4.18
N GLN A 50 2.32 -11.62 -5.18
CA GLN A 50 1.37 -12.71 -4.97
C GLN A 50 2.00 -14.02 -5.47
N GLY A 51 2.29 -14.95 -4.56
CA GLY A 51 2.95 -16.22 -4.88
C GLY A 51 4.29 -16.06 -5.61
N ARG A 52 4.39 -16.54 -6.86
CA ARG A 52 5.61 -16.43 -7.68
C ARG A 52 5.68 -15.16 -8.53
N THR A 53 4.58 -14.40 -8.64
CA THR A 53 4.46 -13.24 -9.52
C THR A 53 5.01 -11.98 -8.86
N ARG A 54 6.18 -11.51 -9.32
CA ARG A 54 6.88 -10.31 -8.79
C ARG A 54 6.12 -9.02 -9.09
N GLY A 55 5.95 -8.18 -8.05
CA GLY A 55 5.71 -6.73 -8.17
C GLY A 55 4.45 -6.34 -8.91
N ILE A 56 3.30 -6.75 -8.36
CA ILE A 56 1.98 -6.55 -8.99
C ILE A 56 1.43 -5.16 -8.64
N VAL A 57 1.46 -4.83 -7.34
CA VAL A 57 0.99 -3.57 -6.77
C VAL A 57 2.08 -3.03 -5.85
N GLU A 58 2.21 -1.72 -5.79
CA GLU A 58 3.13 -0.99 -4.92
C GLU A 58 2.32 -0.05 -4.02
N ALA A 59 2.81 0.23 -2.81
CA ALA A 59 2.26 1.28 -1.94
C ALA A 59 3.32 2.34 -1.65
N THR A 60 2.91 3.59 -1.46
CA THR A 60 3.78 4.66 -0.98
C THR A 60 3.07 5.49 0.08
N TYR A 61 3.67 5.58 1.27
CA TYR A 61 3.26 6.48 2.33
C TYR A 61 4.27 7.63 2.45
N TRP A 62 3.82 8.87 2.33
CA TRP A 62 4.64 10.05 2.52
C TRP A 62 4.12 10.86 3.71
N PRO A 63 4.75 10.70 4.90
CA PRO A 63 4.23 11.30 6.14
C PRO A 63 4.24 12.83 6.11
N GLN A 64 5.26 13.45 5.50
CA GLN A 64 5.38 14.91 5.40
C GLN A 64 4.24 15.57 4.62
N GLN A 65 3.61 14.82 3.70
CA GLN A 65 2.49 15.29 2.90
C GLN A 65 1.16 14.69 3.36
N HIS A 66 1.18 13.83 4.40
CA HIS A 66 0.02 13.07 4.86
C HIS A 66 -0.71 12.32 3.72
N ARG A 67 0.07 11.65 2.85
CA ARG A 67 -0.46 10.93 1.68
C ARG A 67 -0.10 9.46 1.70
N LEU A 68 -1.07 8.60 1.42
CA LEU A 68 -0.88 7.18 1.14
C LEU A 68 -1.55 6.85 -0.19
N TRP A 69 -0.88 6.08 -1.04
CA TRP A 69 -1.47 5.62 -2.30
C TRP A 69 -0.91 4.28 -2.74
N LEU A 70 -1.68 3.59 -3.58
CA LEU A 70 -1.25 2.43 -4.34
C LEU A 70 -0.89 2.83 -5.76
N SER A 71 0.06 2.11 -6.34
CA SER A 71 0.51 2.28 -7.71
C SER A 71 0.58 0.92 -8.42
N ILE A 72 0.15 0.90 -9.68
CA ILE A 72 0.34 -0.22 -10.59
C ILE A 72 1.20 0.27 -11.77
N LYS A 73 2.34 -0.38 -11.98
CA LYS A 73 3.23 -0.10 -13.12
C LYS A 73 2.54 -0.46 -14.43
N PRO A 74 2.73 0.29 -15.53
CA PRO A 74 2.06 0.03 -16.81
C PRO A 74 2.21 -1.43 -17.29
N ARG A 75 3.41 -2.01 -17.15
CA ARG A 75 3.72 -3.40 -17.51
C ARG A 75 2.99 -4.47 -16.69
N ALA A 76 2.38 -4.09 -15.57
CA ALA A 76 1.64 -4.97 -14.67
C ALA A 76 0.16 -4.60 -14.62
N LEU A 77 -0.31 -3.66 -15.45
CA LEU A 77 -1.71 -3.25 -15.48
C LEU A 77 -2.55 -4.35 -16.15
N SER A 78 -3.47 -4.95 -15.40
CA SER A 78 -4.48 -5.88 -15.89
C SER A 78 -5.71 -5.80 -14.99
N GLU A 79 -6.80 -6.43 -15.41
CA GLU A 79 -8.02 -6.53 -14.59
C GLU A 79 -7.76 -7.12 -13.21
N HIS A 80 -6.97 -8.20 -13.14
CA HIS A 80 -6.55 -8.81 -11.87
C HIS A 80 -5.79 -7.85 -10.95
N THR A 81 -4.89 -7.03 -11.51
CA THR A 81 -4.08 -6.12 -10.68
C THR A 81 -4.86 -4.89 -10.22
N LEU A 82 -5.83 -4.46 -11.02
CA LEU A 82 -6.81 -3.44 -10.64
C LEU A 82 -7.69 -3.94 -9.49
N GLU A 83 -8.27 -5.13 -9.61
CA GLU A 83 -9.09 -5.73 -8.56
C GLU A 83 -8.27 -5.92 -7.27
N LEU A 84 -7.05 -6.42 -7.39
CA LEU A 84 -6.16 -6.58 -6.23
C LEU A 84 -5.84 -5.24 -5.56
N ALA A 85 -5.61 -4.18 -6.34
CA ALA A 85 -5.32 -2.86 -5.78
C ALA A 85 -6.53 -2.27 -5.03
N GLU A 86 -7.75 -2.43 -5.56
CA GLU A 86 -8.96 -2.00 -4.86
C GLU A 86 -9.21 -2.80 -3.58
N ARG A 87 -9.02 -4.12 -3.62
CA ARG A 87 -9.11 -4.97 -2.41
C ARG A 87 -8.07 -4.58 -1.37
N LEU A 88 -6.83 -4.34 -1.79
CA LEU A 88 -5.75 -3.90 -0.90
C LEU A 88 -6.05 -2.53 -0.30
N ARG A 89 -6.58 -1.60 -1.10
CA ARG A 89 -7.04 -0.30 -0.60
C ARG A 89 -8.11 -0.47 0.48
N ALA A 90 -9.15 -1.26 0.21
CA ALA A 90 -10.23 -1.48 1.17
C ALA A 90 -9.72 -2.05 2.50
N GLU A 91 -8.78 -3.01 2.47
CA GLU A 91 -8.21 -3.55 3.71
C GLU A 91 -7.27 -2.62 4.44
N ILE A 92 -6.54 -1.78 3.72
CA ILE A 92 -5.77 -0.71 4.34
C ILE A 92 -6.72 0.23 5.06
N GLU A 93 -7.77 0.72 4.38
CA GLU A 93 -8.77 1.63 4.98
C GLU A 93 -9.39 1.01 6.23
N ARG A 94 -9.80 -0.27 6.17
CA ARG A 94 -10.35 -0.99 7.32
C ARG A 94 -9.36 -1.05 8.49
N ASN A 95 -8.10 -1.33 8.20
CA ASN A 95 -7.06 -1.46 9.23
C ASN A 95 -6.58 -0.10 9.79
N LEU A 96 -6.90 1.01 9.13
CA LEU A 96 -6.65 2.38 9.63
C LEU A 96 -7.75 2.87 10.58
N LEU A 97 -8.93 2.23 10.59
CA LEU A 97 -10.02 2.58 11.50
C LEU A 97 -9.71 2.08 12.92
N PRO A 98 -10.14 2.82 13.97
CA PRO A 98 -10.09 2.33 15.34
C PRO A 98 -10.84 1.00 15.45
N LYS A 99 -10.22 0.00 16.08
CA LYS A 99 -10.95 -1.22 16.45
C LYS A 99 -11.82 -0.89 17.65
N ALA A 100 -13.12 -1.15 17.52
CA ALA A 100 -14.09 -1.03 18.61
C ALA A 100 -13.82 -2.05 19.72
#